data_AF-A0A952I286-F1
#
_entry.id   AF-A0A952I286-F1
#
_cell.length_a   1.000
_cell.length_b   1.000
_cell.length_c   1.000
_cell.angle_alpha   90.00
_cell.angle_beta   90.00
_cell.angle_gamma   90.00
#
_symmetry.space_group_name_H-M   'P 1'
#
loop_
_entity.id
_entity.type
_entity.pdbx_description
1 polymer ?
#
loop_
_entity_poly.entity_id
_entity_poly.type
_entity_poly.pdbx_seq_one_letter_code
_entity_poly.pdbx_strand_id
1 'polypeptide(L)' 'MRIYWIPEIKNGQLGMMARPRGNDWLEKEIKRLKLLGMDMVISLLEKQEEKELKIQEEGTFCKKYDLEFLNYLII' A
#
# COMPACT_ATOMS: atom_id res chain seq x y z
N MET A 1 4.40 -8.96 -5.77
CA MET A 1 4.91 -7.93 -4.84
C MET A 1 6.04 -8.47 -3.98
N ARG A 2 7.11 -7.67 -3.84
CA ARG A 2 8.25 -7.90 -2.93
C ARG A 2 8.35 -6.71 -2.00
N ILE A 3 8.47 -6.96 -0.70
CA ILE A 3 8.67 -5.95 0.33
C ILE A 3 10.16 -5.96 0.69
N TYR A 4 10.76 -4.77 0.74
CA TYR A 4 12.12 -4.54 1.18
C TYR A 4 12.07 -3.95 2.58
N TRP A 5 12.57 -4.69 3.56
CA TRP A 5 12.48 -4.34 4.96
C TRP A 5 13.61 -3.40 5.38
N ILE A 6 13.27 -2.37 6.15
CA ILE A 6 14.24 -1.47 6.76
C ILE A 6 14.71 -2.10 8.07
N PRO A 7 16.02 -2.37 8.23
CA PRO A 7 16.54 -2.93 9.47
C PRO A 7 16.53 -1.87 10.61
N GLU A 8 16.69 -2.34 11.85
CA GLU A 8 16.96 -1.48 13.02
C GLU A 8 15.82 -0.51 13.42
N ILE A 9 14.56 -0.85 13.11
CA ILE A 9 13.39 -0.15 13.65
C ILE A 9 13.15 -0.59 15.11
N LYS A 10 13.08 0.37 16.05
CA LYS A 10 12.92 0.10 17.49
C LYS A 10 11.59 -0.57 17.84
N ASN A 11 10.50 -0.20 17.18
CA ASN A 11 9.15 -0.70 17.45
C ASN A 11 8.44 -1.02 16.13
N GLY A 12 7.96 -2.26 15.99
CA GLY A 12 7.28 -2.71 14.78
C GLY A 12 8.23 -2.98 13.61
N GLN A 13 7.68 -3.04 12.40
CA GLN A 13 8.42 -3.32 11.18
C GLN A 13 8.02 -2.30 10.10
N LEU A 14 9.01 -1.79 9.36
CA LEU A 14 8.79 -0.90 8.23
C LEU A 14 9.35 -1.51 6.96
N GLY A 15 8.50 -1.62 5.95
CA GLY A 15 8.86 -2.14 4.65
C GLY A 15 8.51 -1.16 3.54
N MET A 16 9.32 -1.16 2.49
CA MET A 16 9.07 -0.40 1.26
C MET A 16 8.79 -1.36 0.11
N MET A 17 7.95 -0.94 -0.82
CA MET A 17 7.67 -1.71 -2.04
C MET A 17 7.37 -0.75 -3.19
N ALA A 18 7.51 -1.25 -4.42
CA ALA A 18 6.94 -0.57 -5.57
C ALA A 18 5.41 -0.57 -5.46
N ARG A 19 4.74 0.40 -6.11
CA ARG A 19 3.28 0.52 -6.15
C ARG A 19 2.59 -0.80 -6.54
N PRO A 20 1.41 -1.14 -5.99
CA PRO A 20 0.67 -2.35 -6.34
C PRO A 20 0.13 -2.29 -7.78
N ARG A 21 -0.17 -3.46 -8.35
CA ARG A 21 -0.77 -3.52 -9.70
C ARG A 21 -2.18 -2.94 -9.66
N GLY A 22 -2.50 -2.05 -10.60
CA GLY A 22 -3.78 -1.38 -10.69
C GLY A 22 -4.92 -2.20 -11.31
N ASN A 23 -6.08 -1.56 -11.46
CA ASN A 23 -7.34 -2.15 -11.96
C ASN A 23 -7.73 -3.43 -11.20
N ASP A 24 -8.17 -4.45 -11.93
CA ASP A 24 -8.66 -5.75 -11.45
C ASP A 24 -7.66 -6.50 -10.56
N TRP A 25 -6.37 -6.13 -10.59
CA TRP A 25 -5.34 -6.73 -9.75
C TRP A 25 -5.19 -6.07 -8.39
N LEU A 26 -5.64 -4.82 -8.23
CA LEU A 26 -5.37 -4.00 -7.07
C LEU A 26 -5.91 -4.63 -5.80
N GLU A 27 -7.19 -5.02 -5.83
CA GLU A 27 -7.85 -5.64 -4.68
C GLU A 27 -7.10 -6.89 -4.21
N LYS A 28 -6.61 -7.71 -5.15
CA LYS A 28 -5.88 -8.94 -4.85
C LYS A 28 -4.50 -8.64 -4.25
N GLU A 29 -3.79 -7.63 -4.74
CA GLU A 29 -2.50 -7.22 -4.17
C GLU A 29 -2.67 -6.67 -2.74
N ILE A 30 -3.71 -5.87 -2.49
CA ILE A 30 -4.03 -5.34 -1.14
C ILE A 30 -4.44 -6.46 -0.19
N LYS A 31 -5.31 -7.38 -0.61
CA LYS A 31 -5.65 -8.57 0.19
C LYS A 31 -4.40 -9.39 0.54
N ARG A 32 -3.46 -9.50 -0.39
CA ARG A 32 -2.18 -10.17 -0.15
C ARG A 32 -1.34 -9.47 0.91
N LEU A 33 -1.33 -8.13 0.98
CA LEU A 33 -0.64 -7.40 2.07
C LEU A 33 -1.20 -7.81 3.44
N LYS A 34 -2.53 -7.86 3.58
CA LYS A 34 -3.14 -8.31 4.84
C LYS A 34 -2.77 -9.75 5.19
N LEU A 35 -2.79 -10.65 4.21
CA LEU A 35 -2.39 -12.06 4.41
C LEU A 35 -0.91 -12.22 4.78
N LEU A 36 -0.07 -11.25 4.42
CA LEU A 36 1.33 -11.20 4.84
C LEU A 36 1.52 -10.60 6.25
N GLY A 37 0.43 -10.22 6.92
CA GLY A 37 0.45 -9.68 8.28
C GLY A 37 0.70 -8.18 8.35
N MET A 38 0.48 -7.43 7.27
CA MET A 38 0.57 -5.97 7.33
C MET A 38 -0.66 -5.40 8.04
N ASP A 39 -0.42 -4.31 8.77
CA ASP A 39 -1.48 -3.58 9.48
C ASP A 39 -1.81 -2.23 8.82
N MET A 40 -0.85 -1.64 8.11
CA MET A 40 -0.97 -0.31 7.52
C MET A 40 -0.27 -0.22 6.15
N VAL A 41 -0.84 0.59 5.27
CA VAL A 41 -0.24 1.04 4.01
C VAL A 41 -0.10 2.56 4.05
N ILE A 42 1.11 3.05 3.77
CA ILE A 42 1.40 4.47 3.60
C ILE A 42 1.70 4.71 2.12
N SER A 43 0.80 5.39 1.43
CA SER A 43 1.01 5.84 0.05
C SER A 43 1.63 7.24 0.05
N LEU A 44 2.54 7.47 -0.89
CA LEU A 44 3.23 8.75 -1.06
C LEU A 44 2.84 9.44 -2.38
N LEU A 45 1.84 8.88 -3.05
CA LEU A 45 1.47 9.23 -4.42
C LEU A 45 0.41 10.32 -4.47
N GLU A 46 0.54 11.19 -5.46
CA GLU A 46 -0.47 12.18 -5.82
C GLU A 46 -1.69 11.54 -6.48
N LYS A 47 -2.83 12.22 -6.36
CA LYS A 47 -4.09 11.79 -6.99
C LYS A 47 -3.96 11.58 -8.50
N GLN A 48 -3.08 12.34 -9.15
CA GLN A 48 -2.84 12.20 -10.59
C GLN A 48 -2.03 10.94 -10.89
N GLU A 49 -0.99 10.66 -10.10
CA GLU A 49 -0.23 9.40 -10.19
C GLU A 49 -1.11 8.19 -9.91
N GLU A 50 -1.99 8.25 -8.90
CA GLU A 50 -2.96 7.20 -8.60
C GLU A 50 -3.84 6.89 -9.83
N LYS A 51 -4.29 7.92 -10.56
CA LYS A 51 -5.06 7.77 -11.80
C LYS A 51 -4.24 7.11 -12.91
N GLU A 52 -3.02 7.58 -13.14
CA GLU A 52 -2.14 7.07 -14.19
C GLU A 52 -1.74 5.61 -13.94
N LEU A 53 -1.49 5.27 -12.67
CA LEU A 53 -1.13 3.93 -12.23
C LEU A 53 -2.35 3.02 -12.06
N LYS A 54 -3.56 3.59 -12.13
CA LYS A 54 -4.86 2.93 -12.00
C LYS A 54 -5.08 2.26 -10.65
N ILE A 55 -4.70 2.97 -9.58
CA ILE A 55 -4.76 2.49 -8.18
C ILE A 55 -5.64 3.37 -7.28
N GLN A 56 -6.57 4.13 -7.84
CA GLN A 56 -7.41 5.08 -7.08
C GLN A 56 -8.23 4.42 -5.96
N GLU A 57 -8.54 3.12 -6.11
CA GLU A 57 -9.28 2.34 -5.12
C GLU A 57 -8.36 1.72 -4.03
N GLU A 58 -7.07 2.04 -3.99
CA GLU A 58 -6.11 1.48 -3.03
C GLU A 58 -6.59 1.67 -1.59
N GLY A 59 -6.93 2.92 -1.22
CA GLY A 59 -7.45 3.24 0.10
C GLY A 59 -8.79 2.55 0.41
N THR A 60 -9.67 2.41 -0.59
CA THR A 60 -10.95 1.68 -0.45
C THR A 60 -10.71 0.22 -0.12
N PHE A 61 -9.81 -0.45 -0.86
CA PHE A 61 -9.50 -1.84 -0.63
C PHE A 61 -8.72 -2.07 0.65
N CYS A 62 -7.85 -1.16 1.06
CA CYS A 62 -7.16 -1.25 2.36
C CYS A 62 -8.20 -1.29 3.49
N LYS A 63 -9.14 -0.34 3.51
CA LYS A 63 -10.23 -0.32 4.50
C LYS A 63 -11.09 -1.59 4.46
N LYS A 64 -11.38 -2.12 3.27
CA LYS A 64 -12.14 -3.36 3.09
C LYS A 64 -11.48 -4.59 3.75
N TYR A 65 -10.15 -4.61 3.85
CA TYR A 65 -9.38 -5.73 4.40
C TYR A 65 -8.72 -5.41 5.75
N ASP A 66 -9.27 -4.44 6.50
CA ASP A 66 -8.77 -4.02 7.81
C ASP A 66 -7.27 -3.67 7.79
N LEU A 67 -6.88 -2.94 6.75
CA LEU A 67 -5.59 -2.25 6.64
C LEU A 67 -5.82 -0.75 6.83
N GLU A 68 -5.09 -0.15 7.76
CA GLU A 68 -5.04 1.31 7.85
C GLU A 68 -4.39 1.87 6.57
N PHE A 69 -4.91 3.00 6.09
CA PHE A 69 -4.40 3.65 4.89
C PHE A 69 -4.15 5.13 5.17
N LEU A 70 -2.91 5.56 4.95
CA LEU A 70 -2.50 6.96 5.01
C LEU A 70 -1.92 7.36 3.66
N ASN A 71 -2.29 8.53 3.17
CA ASN A 71 -1.64 9.13 2.00
C ASN A 71 -0.91 10.41 2.44
N TYR A 72 0.41 10.42 2.30
CA TYR A 72 1.30 11.57 2.52
C TYR A 72 2.00 11.95 1.22
N LEU A 73 1.40 12.91 0.51
CA LEU A 73 1.91 13.42 -0.77
C LEU A 73 3.35 13.92 -0.65
N ILE A 74 4.21 13.47 -1.56
CA ILE A 74 5.53 14.08 -1.76
C ILE A 74 5.44 14.95 -3.01
N ILE A 75 5.56 16.26 -2.81
CA ILE A 75 5.50 17.32 -3.83
C ILE A 75 6.91 17.80 -4.14
#